data_AF-A0A849ZHZ3-F1
#
_entry.id   AF-A0A849ZHZ3-F1
#
_cell.length_a   1.000
_cell.length_b   1.000
_cell.length_c   1.000
_cell.angle_alpha   90.00
_cell.angle_beta   90.00
_cell.angle_gamma   90.00
#
_symmetry.space_group_name_H-M   'P 1'
#
loop_
_entity.id
_entity.type
_entity.pdbx_description
1 polymer ?
#
loop_
_entity_poly.entity_id
_entity_poly.type
_entity_poly.pdbx_seq_one_letter_code
_entity_poly.pdbx_strand_id
1 'polypeptide(L)'
;MNRLASLGGRRGSRWGGCALTSIACAALITSSAIAGGYLAAPFAWSPPVTWNPDLGTLGTLTNTDADTLASVGISRWANASIPTCALTFTQGADLGVDHVAANYDTGAAPAGRFGVGGDGINPIIYDTDGTITDAELFAGASAFVIGFAGWTHSIGSTIVDGHAVMNGLFSGLPTLTYRGVFVHEFGHMLNLDHAQHNEYNLEPGNTLGGSQVGVPTMYPIAFGTGVDDLARDDIAWISNLNPSGTFATTTAAISGTVRNSAGTALTGINVVARSTVTPDSEVISCVSGNAGFAAGEYLLPGLLPNHTYTIHYEQIQTGFTGGSRVGPLGVQLLSRTVGAPEFISESGTESAADEPLRSTTFTTGAAGSTLTGVDLRLNGSLPAPTPIVEVDTGATIATATPIPLLPHVPVTISGTVDNAEVGPLSVSGNDIEDLYVITSGSSAGISLYSIEFTPATGASPYGFFVIESPGLAITSGSTAVAAGSTFRIDQHFESARFGSGADLGEIYLAVASPNAGPNAYTIRLDARIGDTSYVAVNGTVNGLIDVGGPGSHTHRITGRGFSATPTVTTSDPNITVGTVTFVDSSNIDVQLNRTGGFTPGVTTLSVTNPAGAGLYAGSIASYPTAVPVELSVFTAQ
;
A
#
# COMPACT_ATOMS: atom_id res chain seq x y z
N MET A 1 38.83 -60.04 14.40
CA MET A 1 37.35 -59.98 14.48
C MET A 1 36.99 -58.50 14.39
N ASN A 2 36.92 -57.95 13.17
CA ASN A 2 35.69 -57.60 12.42
C ASN A 2 35.13 -56.22 12.83
N ARG A 3 34.82 -55.22 11.97
CA ARG A 3 35.17 -54.77 10.59
C ARG A 3 34.95 -53.22 10.65
N LEU A 4 35.81 -52.33 10.15
CA LEU A 4 36.00 -51.85 8.75
C LEU A 4 34.78 -51.12 8.11
N ALA A 5 35.08 -50.00 7.41
CA ALA A 5 34.21 -49.06 6.65
C ALA A 5 33.45 -48.02 7.51
N SER A 6 33.67 -46.69 7.45
CA SER A 6 33.90 -45.67 6.38
C SER A 6 32.63 -44.89 6.05
N LEU A 7 32.65 -43.57 6.24
CA LEU A 7 31.82 -42.60 5.52
C LEU A 7 32.50 -41.23 5.57
N GLY A 8 32.82 -40.68 4.42
CA GLY A 8 33.21 -39.27 4.25
C GLY A 8 32.19 -38.57 3.38
N GLY A 9 32.10 -37.24 3.47
CA GLY A 9 31.32 -36.47 2.50
C GLY A 9 30.78 -35.14 2.99
N ARG A 10 31.26 -34.08 2.34
CA ARG A 10 30.58 -32.79 2.11
C ARG A 10 30.26 -31.92 3.35
N ARG A 11 31.10 -30.92 3.55
CA ARG A 11 30.68 -29.62 4.12
C ARG A 11 29.61 -29.02 3.21
N GLY A 12 28.42 -28.77 3.73
CA GLY A 12 27.41 -27.91 3.12
C GLY A 12 27.25 -26.65 3.96
N SER A 13 27.66 -25.50 3.41
CA SER A 13 27.40 -24.20 4.02
C SER A 13 25.91 -23.88 3.94
N ARG A 14 25.21 -23.91 5.08
CA ARG A 14 23.86 -23.35 5.17
C ARG A 14 23.96 -21.83 5.17
N TRP A 15 23.73 -21.22 4.02
CA TRP A 15 23.28 -19.84 3.96
C TRP A 15 21.85 -19.82 4.49
N GLY A 16 21.63 -19.14 5.61
CA GLY A 16 20.30 -18.84 6.09
C GLY A 16 19.73 -17.70 5.26
N GLY A 17 18.71 -17.97 4.45
CA GLY A 17 17.92 -16.91 3.84
C GLY A 17 17.07 -16.25 4.93
N CYS A 18 17.25 -14.95 5.15
CA CYS A 18 16.29 -14.16 5.91
C CYS A 18 14.98 -14.10 5.13
N ALA A 19 13.97 -14.84 5.57
CA ALA A 19 12.60 -14.53 5.22
C ALA A 19 12.21 -13.27 6.01
N LEU A 20 12.07 -12.14 5.31
CA LEU A 20 11.42 -10.96 5.85
C LEU A 20 9.92 -11.25 5.88
N THR A 21 9.40 -11.59 7.06
CA THR A 21 7.95 -11.59 7.31
C THR A 21 7.55 -10.14 7.57
N SER A 22 6.78 -9.54 6.67
CA SER A 22 6.16 -8.23 6.89
C SER A 22 5.06 -8.34 7.94
N ILE A 23 5.00 -7.40 8.89
CA ILE A 23 4.07 -7.41 10.04
C ILE A 23 3.52 -5.98 10.21
N ALA A 24 2.23 -5.84 10.49
CA ALA A 24 1.50 -4.58 10.34
C ALA A 24 1.14 -3.91 11.68
N CYS A 25 0.95 -2.59 11.62
CA CYS A 25 0.24 -1.81 12.64
C CYS A 25 -1.20 -1.54 12.18
N ALA A 26 -2.10 -1.22 13.12
CA ALA A 26 -3.52 -1.03 12.83
C ALA A 26 -4.14 0.14 13.61
N ALA A 27 -4.71 1.11 12.91
CA ALA A 27 -5.44 2.22 13.54
C ALA A 27 -6.87 1.81 13.96
N LEU A 28 -7.26 2.10 15.21
CA LEU A 28 -8.57 1.74 15.77
C LEU A 28 -9.43 2.98 16.04
N ILE A 29 -10.40 3.23 15.17
CA ILE A 29 -11.47 4.22 15.35
C ILE A 29 -12.78 3.70 14.75
N THR A 30 -13.92 4.18 15.28
CA THR A 30 -15.27 3.90 14.74
C THR A 30 -15.59 4.64 13.44
N SER A 31 -14.60 5.33 12.87
CA SER A 31 -14.62 5.98 11.57
C SER A 31 -13.29 5.74 10.85
N SER A 32 -13.28 5.84 9.53
CA SER A 32 -12.11 5.54 8.70
C SER A 32 -10.90 6.41 9.08
N ALA A 33 -9.75 5.75 9.34
CA ALA A 33 -8.38 6.29 9.39
C ALA A 33 -7.92 6.91 8.04
N ILE A 34 -7.01 7.91 8.06
CA ILE A 34 -6.91 9.02 7.06
C ILE A 34 -5.48 9.58 6.76
N ALA A 35 -4.79 9.09 5.73
CA ALA A 35 -3.34 9.22 5.56
C ALA A 35 -2.76 10.47 4.91
N GLY A 36 -1.51 10.76 5.25
CA GLY A 36 -0.83 11.99 4.83
C GLY A 36 -1.66 13.18 5.31
N GLY A 37 -1.79 13.30 6.63
CA GLY A 37 -2.85 14.08 7.24
C GLY A 37 -3.16 13.64 8.65
N TYR A 38 -4.46 13.63 8.97
CA TYR A 38 -4.98 13.44 10.31
C TYR A 38 -5.96 12.28 10.31
N LEU A 39 -5.92 11.36 11.28
CA LEU A 39 -6.81 10.18 11.40
C LEU A 39 -8.32 10.45 11.31
N ALA A 40 -8.74 11.70 11.47
CA ALA A 40 -10.11 12.13 11.43
C ALA A 40 -10.17 13.55 10.86
N ALA A 41 -11.15 14.35 11.30
CA ALA A 41 -11.06 15.81 11.16
C ALA A 41 -9.74 16.35 11.76
N PRO A 42 -9.33 17.60 11.39
CA PRO A 42 -8.17 18.31 11.97
C PRO A 42 -8.38 18.67 13.45
N PHE A 43 -8.54 17.67 14.30
CA PHE A 43 -8.68 17.82 15.73
C PHE A 43 -7.30 17.77 16.37
N ALA A 44 -7.07 18.70 17.30
CA ALA A 44 -5.79 18.93 17.95
C ALA A 44 -5.90 18.65 19.45
N TRP A 45 -4.81 18.24 20.07
CA TRP A 45 -4.76 18.04 21.51
C TRP A 45 -4.55 19.36 22.24
N SER A 46 -5.08 19.49 23.46
CA SER A 46 -4.72 20.61 24.34
C SER A 46 -3.54 20.21 25.23
N PRO A 47 -2.34 20.82 25.07
CA PRO A 47 -1.19 20.48 25.91
C PRO A 47 -1.33 21.04 27.35
N PRO A 48 -0.78 20.35 28.38
CA PRO A 48 -0.08 19.07 28.28
C PRO A 48 -1.05 17.89 28.11
N VAL A 49 -0.66 16.95 27.25
CA VAL A 49 -1.33 15.65 27.14
C VAL A 49 -0.87 14.77 28.30
N THR A 50 -1.81 14.36 29.15
CA THR A 50 -1.55 13.40 30.23
C THR A 50 -1.61 11.99 29.65
N TRP A 51 -0.69 11.10 30.01
CA TRP A 51 -0.75 9.67 29.64
C TRP A 51 -0.64 8.78 30.89
N ASN A 52 -1.32 7.63 30.88
CA ASN A 52 -1.50 6.78 32.06
C ASN A 52 -1.02 5.36 31.74
N PRO A 53 0.12 4.89 32.29
CA PRO A 53 0.59 3.53 32.06
C PRO A 53 -0.30 2.51 32.77
N ASP A 54 -0.42 1.35 32.16
CA ASP A 54 -1.04 0.16 32.75
C ASP A 54 -0.11 -0.53 33.77
N LEU A 55 -0.67 -1.39 34.62
CA LEU A 55 0.09 -2.11 35.66
C LEU A 55 0.67 -3.45 35.18
N GLY A 56 0.28 -3.89 33.98
CA GLY A 56 0.64 -5.19 33.40
C GLY A 56 2.09 -5.32 32.93
N THR A 57 2.45 -6.54 32.55
CA THR A 57 3.67 -6.83 31.79
C THR A 57 3.47 -6.62 30.29
N LEU A 58 4.55 -6.55 29.50
CA LEU A 58 4.45 -6.52 28.05
C LEU A 58 5.19 -7.73 27.45
N GLY A 59 4.50 -8.87 27.44
CA GLY A 59 5.06 -10.16 27.06
C GLY A 59 6.21 -10.57 27.98
N THR A 60 7.43 -10.53 27.45
CA THR A 60 8.65 -10.84 28.20
C THR A 60 9.25 -9.65 28.96
N LEU A 61 8.73 -8.43 28.75
CA LEU A 61 9.20 -7.21 29.40
C LEU A 61 8.50 -7.00 30.74
N THR A 62 9.23 -6.47 31.72
CA THR A 62 8.62 -6.03 32.98
C THR A 62 7.79 -4.76 32.74
N ASN A 63 6.84 -4.49 33.62
CA ASN A 63 6.06 -3.25 33.63
C ASN A 63 6.96 -1.99 33.53
N THR A 64 8.03 -1.93 34.32
CA THR A 64 9.01 -0.82 34.29
C THR A 64 9.78 -0.70 32.96
N ASP A 65 10.03 -1.81 32.27
CA ASP A 65 10.63 -1.77 30.92
C ASP A 65 9.61 -1.27 29.88
N ALA A 66 8.34 -1.66 30.01
CA ALA A 66 7.24 -1.19 29.17
C ALA A 66 6.98 0.32 29.37
N ASP A 67 6.95 0.81 30.61
CA ASP A 67 6.89 2.24 30.94
C ASP A 67 8.05 3.03 30.36
N THR A 68 9.24 2.43 30.34
CA THR A 68 10.41 3.05 29.73
C THR A 68 10.24 3.18 28.21
N LEU A 69 9.65 2.17 27.54
CA LEU A 69 9.31 2.27 26.11
C LEU A 69 8.20 3.31 25.85
N ALA A 70 7.15 3.34 26.69
CA ALA A 70 6.07 4.33 26.59
C ALA A 70 6.59 5.76 26.75
N SER A 71 7.36 6.01 27.82
CA SER A 71 7.96 7.31 28.12
C SER A 71 8.90 7.80 27.00
N VAL A 72 9.77 6.92 26.47
CA VAL A 72 10.64 7.29 25.36
C VAL A 72 9.84 7.52 24.07
N GLY A 73 8.89 6.64 23.75
CA GLY A 73 8.06 6.76 22.55
C GLY A 73 7.28 8.08 22.51
N ILE A 74 6.58 8.41 23.59
CA ILE A 74 5.76 9.63 23.65
C ILE A 74 6.62 10.91 23.69
N SER A 75 7.84 10.83 24.27
CA SER A 75 8.77 11.95 24.27
C SER A 75 9.20 12.41 22.87
N ARG A 76 9.19 11.51 21.86
CA ARG A 76 9.53 11.86 20.46
C ARG A 76 8.60 12.90 19.87
N TRP A 77 7.33 12.89 20.26
CA TRP A 77 6.29 13.81 19.78
C TRP A 77 6.26 15.16 20.52
N ALA A 78 7.05 15.32 21.59
CA ALA A 78 7.09 16.53 22.40
C ALA A 78 7.80 17.70 21.70
N ASN A 79 7.44 18.93 22.06
CA ASN A 79 8.11 20.17 21.61
C ASN A 79 9.65 20.13 21.78
N ALA A 80 10.14 19.45 22.82
CA ALA A 80 11.57 19.27 23.07
C ALA A 80 12.31 18.50 21.96
N SER A 81 11.61 17.61 21.25
CA SER A 81 12.10 16.90 20.06
C SER A 81 11.63 17.54 18.75
N ILE A 82 10.45 18.19 18.75
CA ILE A 82 9.85 18.86 17.59
C ILE A 82 9.57 20.35 17.91
N PRO A 83 10.54 21.27 17.74
CA PRO A 83 10.36 22.67 18.13
C PRO A 83 9.19 23.40 17.43
N THR A 84 8.75 22.89 16.28
CA THR A 84 7.58 23.38 15.51
C THR A 84 6.24 22.88 16.04
N CYS A 85 6.21 21.87 16.90
CA CYS A 85 5.02 21.32 17.54
C CYS A 85 4.84 21.92 18.94
N ALA A 86 3.62 22.29 19.35
CA ALA A 86 3.31 22.85 20.66
C ALA A 86 3.08 21.80 21.76
N LEU A 87 3.04 20.51 21.41
CA LEU A 87 2.71 19.44 22.35
C LEU A 87 3.73 19.32 23.48
N THR A 88 3.20 19.15 24.68
CA THR A 88 3.95 18.73 25.86
C THR A 88 3.20 17.58 26.52
N PHE A 89 3.92 16.73 27.23
CA PHE A 89 3.39 15.51 27.81
C PHE A 89 3.66 15.45 29.31
N THR A 90 2.82 14.76 30.05
CA THR A 90 2.99 14.50 31.49
C THR A 90 2.50 13.09 31.80
N GLN A 91 3.29 12.30 32.52
CA GLN A 91 2.80 11.03 33.03
C GLN A 91 1.80 11.30 34.16
N GLY A 92 0.60 10.75 34.03
CA GLY A 92 -0.43 10.77 35.06
C GLY A 92 -0.14 9.76 36.16
N ALA A 93 -1.15 9.43 36.95
CA ALA A 93 -1.09 8.22 37.77
C ALA A 93 -1.23 6.98 36.89
N ASP A 94 -0.55 5.91 37.26
CA ASP A 94 -0.76 4.57 36.69
C ASP A 94 -2.24 4.18 36.82
N LEU A 95 -2.72 3.33 35.91
CA LEU A 95 -4.11 2.87 35.93
C LEU A 95 -4.42 2.08 37.21
N GLY A 96 -5.67 2.14 37.68
CA GLY A 96 -6.06 1.56 38.96
C GLY A 96 -6.05 0.03 39.03
N VAL A 97 -5.91 -0.65 37.89
CA VAL A 97 -5.84 -2.10 37.71
C VAL A 97 -4.94 -2.43 36.52
N ASP A 98 -4.49 -3.68 36.44
CA ASP A 98 -3.88 -4.31 35.26
C ASP A 98 -4.98 -4.68 34.25
N HIS A 99 -4.79 -4.37 32.96
CA HIS A 99 -5.80 -4.58 31.92
C HIS A 99 -5.50 -5.84 31.11
N VAL A 100 -6.50 -6.71 31.02
CA VAL A 100 -6.50 -7.98 30.30
C VAL A 100 -7.82 -8.11 29.54
N ALA A 101 -7.91 -9.02 28.56
CA ALA A 101 -9.13 -9.21 27.77
C ALA A 101 -10.41 -9.46 28.60
N ALA A 102 -10.28 -9.98 29.82
CA ALA A 102 -11.41 -10.23 30.73
C ALA A 102 -11.94 -8.99 31.47
N ASN A 103 -11.17 -7.90 31.58
CA ASN A 103 -11.57 -6.69 32.31
C ASN A 103 -11.44 -5.37 31.52
N TYR A 104 -10.87 -5.40 30.31
CA TYR A 104 -10.70 -4.25 29.40
C TYR A 104 -11.97 -3.38 29.28
N ASP A 105 -13.16 -3.99 29.25
CA ASP A 105 -14.44 -3.27 29.10
C ASP A 105 -15.15 -2.92 30.44
N THR A 106 -14.59 -3.33 31.59
CA THR A 106 -15.38 -3.52 32.85
C THR A 106 -15.24 -2.45 33.93
N GLY A 107 -14.52 -1.35 33.67
CA GLY A 107 -14.74 -0.07 34.36
C GLY A 107 -13.84 0.27 35.55
N ALA A 108 -12.53 0.38 35.29
CA ALA A 108 -11.64 1.28 36.03
C ALA A 108 -11.04 2.32 35.06
N ALA A 109 -10.53 1.87 33.92
CA ALA A 109 -10.64 2.51 32.62
C ALA A 109 -10.68 1.42 31.54
N PRO A 110 -11.28 1.61 30.37
CA PRO A 110 -12.29 2.59 30.03
C PRO A 110 -13.66 1.86 29.87
N ALA A 111 -14.62 2.12 30.77
CA ALA A 111 -15.91 1.41 30.79
C ALA A 111 -16.72 1.55 29.48
N GLY A 112 -16.97 0.44 28.77
CA GLY A 112 -17.55 0.46 27.43
C GLY A 112 -16.51 0.90 26.39
N ARG A 113 -15.85 -0.04 25.67
CA ARG A 113 -14.85 0.02 24.56
C ARG A 113 -13.80 1.15 24.52
N PHE A 114 -14.15 2.38 24.88
CA PHE A 114 -13.32 3.58 24.93
C PHE A 114 -13.60 4.53 26.12
N GLY A 115 -14.54 4.21 27.02
CA GLY A 115 -14.62 4.79 28.37
C GLY A 115 -15.64 5.88 28.64
N VAL A 116 -15.49 6.49 29.82
CA VAL A 116 -16.24 7.69 30.21
C VAL A 116 -15.60 8.88 29.51
N GLY A 117 -15.96 9.08 28.24
CA GLY A 117 -15.44 10.18 27.43
C GLY A 117 -15.54 11.53 28.15
N GLY A 118 -14.43 12.26 28.18
CA GLY A 118 -14.19 13.49 28.93
C GLY A 118 -13.60 13.30 30.33
N ASP A 119 -13.09 12.11 30.69
CA ASP A 119 -12.48 11.87 32.01
C ASP A 119 -11.00 12.27 32.11
N GLY A 120 -10.31 12.46 30.96
CA GLY A 120 -8.92 12.89 30.90
C GLY A 120 -7.90 11.80 31.22
N ILE A 121 -8.31 10.52 31.21
CA ILE A 121 -7.43 9.36 31.34
C ILE A 121 -7.07 8.87 29.94
N ASN A 122 -5.76 8.78 29.66
CA ASN A 122 -5.25 8.32 28.37
C ASN A 122 -4.43 7.04 28.55
N PRO A 123 -5.07 5.86 28.54
CA PRO A 123 -4.43 4.61 28.89
C PRO A 123 -3.41 4.15 27.83
N ILE A 124 -2.23 3.77 28.30
CA ILE A 124 -1.22 3.04 27.53
C ILE A 124 -1.21 1.60 28.06
N ILE A 125 -1.90 0.70 27.36
CA ILE A 125 -2.18 -0.68 27.78
C ILE A 125 -1.10 -1.65 27.31
N TYR A 126 -0.73 -2.58 28.19
CA TYR A 126 0.27 -3.60 27.93
C TYR A 126 -0.40 -4.97 27.77
N ASP A 127 -0.81 -5.29 26.55
CA ASP A 127 -1.47 -6.56 26.21
C ASP A 127 -0.45 -7.70 26.30
N THR A 128 -0.30 -8.28 27.50
CA THR A 128 0.78 -9.23 27.84
C THR A 128 0.90 -10.38 26.83
N ASP A 129 -0.21 -10.94 26.37
CA ASP A 129 -0.27 -12.18 25.58
C ASP A 129 -1.01 -12.06 24.25
N GLY A 130 -1.39 -10.85 23.84
CA GLY A 130 -2.12 -10.59 22.60
C GLY A 130 -3.64 -10.80 22.70
N THR A 131 -4.17 -11.17 23.88
CA THR A 131 -5.59 -11.49 24.03
C THR A 131 -6.49 -10.25 23.95
N ILE A 132 -6.00 -9.05 24.29
CA ILE A 132 -6.75 -7.81 24.05
C ILE A 132 -6.82 -7.52 22.55
N THR A 133 -5.69 -7.67 21.85
CA THR A 133 -5.59 -7.49 20.40
C THR A 133 -6.54 -8.42 19.64
N ASP A 134 -6.62 -9.70 20.05
CA ASP A 134 -7.57 -10.66 19.49
C ASP A 134 -9.04 -10.38 19.84
N ALA A 135 -9.30 -9.79 21.01
CA ALA A 135 -10.66 -9.44 21.44
C ALA A 135 -11.20 -8.18 20.74
N GLU A 136 -10.36 -7.14 20.61
CA GLU A 136 -10.79 -5.83 20.09
C GLU A 136 -10.79 -5.72 18.58
N LEU A 137 -9.89 -6.42 17.88
CA LEU A 137 -9.83 -6.43 16.42
C LEU A 137 -10.60 -7.62 15.87
N PHE A 138 -10.06 -8.83 16.02
CA PHE A 138 -10.66 -10.12 15.67
C PHE A 138 -9.72 -11.26 16.09
N ALA A 139 -10.26 -12.46 16.30
CA ALA A 139 -9.46 -13.62 16.70
C ALA A 139 -8.36 -13.95 15.68
N GLY A 140 -7.10 -13.95 16.13
CA GLY A 140 -5.90 -14.17 15.32
C GLY A 140 -5.20 -12.88 14.87
N ALA A 141 -5.76 -11.69 15.14
CA ALA A 141 -5.10 -10.40 14.89
C ALA A 141 -3.76 -10.30 15.64
N SER A 142 -3.67 -10.87 16.84
CA SER A 142 -2.48 -10.86 17.69
C SER A 142 -1.24 -11.49 17.04
N ALA A 143 -1.43 -12.32 16.01
CA ALA A 143 -0.33 -12.95 15.26
C ALA A 143 0.33 -12.02 14.22
N PHE A 144 -0.27 -10.85 13.91
CA PHE A 144 0.24 -9.95 12.88
C PHE A 144 0.00 -8.45 13.11
N VAL A 145 -0.71 -8.06 14.17
CA VAL A 145 -0.87 -6.67 14.63
C VAL A 145 0.02 -6.43 15.84
N ILE A 146 0.98 -5.51 15.73
CA ILE A 146 2.00 -5.25 16.76
C ILE A 146 1.53 -4.27 17.84
N GLY A 147 0.63 -3.37 17.46
CA GLY A 147 -0.03 -2.41 18.33
C GLY A 147 -1.26 -1.82 17.62
N PHE A 148 -2.05 -1.09 18.39
CA PHE A 148 -3.11 -0.23 17.86
C PHE A 148 -3.37 0.96 18.77
N ALA A 149 -3.80 2.07 18.20
CA ALA A 149 -4.11 3.29 18.94
C ALA A 149 -5.10 4.19 18.22
N GLY A 150 -5.56 5.22 18.94
CA GLY A 150 -6.43 6.26 18.42
C GLY A 150 -6.94 7.19 19.52
N TRP A 151 -7.43 8.36 19.12
CA TRP A 151 -8.20 9.22 20.03
C TRP A 151 -9.64 8.69 20.20
N THR A 152 -10.25 8.95 21.35
CA THR A 152 -11.54 8.37 21.75
C THR A 152 -12.61 9.42 22.05
N HIS A 153 -12.20 10.61 22.53
CA HIS A 153 -13.13 11.70 22.82
C HIS A 153 -12.58 13.08 22.43
N SER A 154 -13.47 13.92 21.91
CA SER A 154 -13.18 15.32 21.57
C SER A 154 -14.31 16.26 22.00
N ILE A 155 -13.94 17.41 22.56
CA ILE A 155 -14.86 18.50 22.87
C ILE A 155 -14.70 19.56 21.76
N GLY A 156 -15.66 19.60 20.83
CA GLY A 156 -15.53 20.39 19.61
C GLY A 156 -14.43 19.83 18.73
N SER A 157 -13.41 20.65 18.41
CA SER A 157 -12.22 20.23 17.65
C SER A 157 -11.00 19.94 18.53
N THR A 158 -11.17 19.88 19.85
CA THR A 158 -10.10 19.59 20.81
C THR A 158 -10.22 18.16 21.28
N ILE A 159 -9.20 17.35 21.02
CA ILE A 159 -9.08 16.00 21.57
C ILE A 159 -8.78 16.11 23.07
N VAL A 160 -9.48 15.31 23.87
CA VAL A 160 -9.30 15.26 25.33
C VAL A 160 -8.95 13.86 25.83
N ASP A 161 -9.42 12.82 25.14
CA ASP A 161 -9.11 11.43 25.47
C ASP A 161 -8.62 10.63 24.24
N GLY A 162 -7.76 9.63 24.50
CA GLY A 162 -7.22 8.69 23.53
C GLY A 162 -6.52 7.51 24.23
N HIS A 163 -6.11 6.51 23.45
CA HIS A 163 -5.53 5.27 23.96
C HIS A 163 -4.46 4.72 23.03
N ALA A 164 -3.59 3.86 23.57
CA ALA A 164 -2.74 2.97 22.78
C ALA A 164 -2.61 1.60 23.49
N VAL A 165 -2.56 0.53 22.70
CA VAL A 165 -2.41 -0.85 23.17
C VAL A 165 -1.24 -1.49 22.44
N MET A 166 -0.31 -2.06 23.20
CA MET A 166 0.92 -2.67 22.68
C MET A 166 0.84 -4.19 22.84
N ASN A 167 1.03 -4.96 21.76
CA ASN A 167 0.92 -6.42 21.80
C ASN A 167 2.24 -7.08 22.24
N GLY A 168 2.21 -7.70 23.42
CA GLY A 168 3.35 -8.34 24.09
C GLY A 168 3.91 -9.58 23.40
N LEU A 169 3.16 -10.22 22.48
CA LEU A 169 3.69 -11.31 21.64
C LEU A 169 4.89 -10.87 20.80
N PHE A 170 4.99 -9.57 20.51
CA PHE A 170 6.10 -8.96 19.76
C PHE A 170 7.20 -8.35 20.63
N SER A 171 7.14 -8.52 21.97
CA SER A 171 8.20 -8.05 22.89
C SER A 171 9.59 -8.63 22.63
N GLY A 172 9.68 -9.71 21.84
CA GLY A 172 10.94 -10.30 21.36
C GLY A 172 11.53 -9.65 20.11
N LEU A 173 10.89 -8.64 19.52
CA LEU A 173 11.47 -7.83 18.42
C LEU A 173 12.70 -7.04 18.91
N PRO A 174 13.61 -6.61 18.01
CA PRO A 174 14.72 -5.74 18.38
C PRO A 174 14.20 -4.45 19.05
N THR A 175 14.85 -4.01 20.13
CA THR A 175 14.36 -2.90 20.97
C THR A 175 14.08 -1.62 20.20
N LEU A 176 14.87 -1.30 19.16
CA LEU A 176 14.63 -0.12 18.31
C LEU A 176 13.38 -0.31 17.42
N THR A 177 13.16 -1.50 16.88
CA THR A 177 11.97 -1.82 16.08
C THR A 177 10.71 -1.69 16.93
N TYR A 178 10.70 -2.31 18.12
CA TYR A 178 9.53 -2.28 19.00
C TYR A 178 9.31 -0.88 19.60
N ARG A 179 10.37 -0.13 19.88
CA ARG A 179 10.25 1.30 20.21
C ARG A 179 9.63 2.11 19.08
N GLY A 180 9.93 1.80 17.82
CA GLY A 180 9.29 2.43 16.66
C GLY A 180 7.78 2.23 16.65
N VAL A 181 7.29 1.04 17.01
CA VAL A 181 5.85 0.77 17.18
C VAL A 181 5.24 1.70 18.23
N PHE A 182 5.88 1.86 19.40
CA PHE A 182 5.40 2.83 20.39
C PHE A 182 5.31 4.26 19.81
N VAL A 183 6.31 4.72 19.06
CA VAL A 183 6.26 6.05 18.42
C VAL A 183 5.12 6.14 17.39
N HIS A 184 4.95 5.11 16.55
CA HIS A 184 3.89 5.00 15.54
C HIS A 184 2.48 5.04 16.16
N GLU A 185 2.20 4.17 17.13
CA GLU A 185 0.89 4.14 17.81
C GLU A 185 0.60 5.46 18.55
N PHE A 186 1.62 6.12 19.12
CA PHE A 186 1.41 7.46 19.68
C PHE A 186 1.14 8.52 18.62
N GLY A 187 1.62 8.35 17.38
CA GLY A 187 1.17 9.16 16.25
C GLY A 187 -0.34 9.01 16.01
N HIS A 188 -0.86 7.78 16.04
CA HIS A 188 -2.31 7.51 15.99
C HIS A 188 -3.09 8.09 17.18
N MET A 189 -2.60 7.94 18.41
CA MET A 189 -3.20 8.59 19.58
C MET A 189 -3.23 10.13 19.42
N LEU A 190 -2.25 10.70 18.73
CA LEU A 190 -2.13 12.13 18.42
C LEU A 190 -2.87 12.56 17.14
N ASN A 191 -3.76 11.72 16.61
CA ASN A 191 -4.58 11.97 15.41
C ASN A 191 -3.77 12.09 14.11
N LEU A 192 -2.60 11.46 13.98
CA LEU A 192 -1.93 11.21 12.69
C LEU A 192 -2.31 9.82 12.18
N ASP A 193 -2.65 9.70 10.90
CA ASP A 193 -2.75 8.38 10.27
C ASP A 193 -1.41 7.98 9.64
N HIS A 194 -1.42 6.81 9.02
CA HIS A 194 -0.38 6.36 8.13
C HIS A 194 0.09 7.39 7.09
N ALA A 195 1.27 7.14 6.54
CA ALA A 195 1.81 7.85 5.39
C ALA A 195 2.53 6.87 4.48
N GLN A 196 2.58 7.18 3.18
CA GLN A 196 3.32 6.41 2.19
C GLN A 196 4.24 7.34 1.41
N HIS A 197 5.50 6.94 1.34
CA HIS A 197 6.53 7.36 0.38
C HIS A 197 7.80 6.59 0.73
N ASN A 198 8.78 6.58 -0.18
CA ASN A 198 10.12 6.03 0.02
C ASN A 198 10.18 4.51 0.26
N GLU A 199 9.15 3.76 -0.15
CA GLU A 199 9.13 2.29 -0.06
C GLU A 199 10.29 1.62 -0.80
N TYR A 200 10.83 2.25 -1.85
CA TYR A 200 12.02 1.77 -2.57
C TYR A 200 13.27 1.67 -1.67
N ASN A 201 13.31 2.39 -0.54
CA ASN A 201 14.37 2.28 0.47
C ASN A 201 14.26 0.99 1.32
N LEU A 202 13.12 0.30 1.27
CA LEU A 202 12.84 -0.95 1.98
C LEU A 202 13.13 -2.19 1.12
N GLU A 203 13.36 -2.03 -0.20
CA GLU A 203 13.55 -3.15 -1.11
C GLU A 203 14.89 -3.90 -0.93
N PRO A 204 14.89 -5.25 -0.89
CA PRO A 204 16.12 -6.03 -0.82
C PRO A 204 17.01 -5.87 -2.08
N GLY A 205 18.07 -5.07 -1.95
CA GLY A 205 19.08 -4.88 -3.01
C GLY A 205 19.33 -3.43 -3.40
N ASN A 206 18.57 -2.46 -2.86
CA ASN A 206 18.87 -1.04 -2.99
C ASN A 206 20.31 -0.74 -2.51
N THR A 207 21.06 0.10 -3.24
CA THR A 207 22.45 0.50 -2.92
C THR A 207 22.59 1.25 -1.60
N LEU A 208 21.49 1.79 -1.06
CA LEU A 208 21.38 2.32 0.30
C LEU A 208 21.31 1.21 1.38
N GLY A 209 21.32 -0.07 1.01
CA GLY A 209 21.48 -1.19 1.93
C GLY A 209 20.28 -1.48 2.84
N GLY A 210 19.06 -1.06 2.45
CA GLY A 210 17.88 -1.12 3.30
C GLY A 210 17.79 0.02 4.32
N SER A 211 18.49 1.13 4.08
CA SER A 211 18.48 2.32 4.93
C SER A 211 17.12 3.03 4.88
N GLN A 212 16.43 3.07 6.02
CA GLN A 212 15.08 3.63 6.20
C GLN A 212 15.01 5.17 6.16
N VAL A 213 15.93 5.81 5.43
CA VAL A 213 16.04 7.28 5.39
C VAL A 213 14.76 7.86 4.80
N GLY A 214 14.09 8.67 5.62
CA GLY A 214 12.86 9.36 5.27
C GLY A 214 11.68 8.46 4.92
N VAL A 215 11.69 7.18 5.31
CA VAL A 215 10.45 6.41 5.40
C VAL A 215 9.70 6.95 6.62
N PRO A 216 8.40 7.31 6.53
CA PRO A 216 7.69 7.90 7.66
C PRO A 216 7.60 6.92 8.82
N THR A 217 7.65 7.42 10.07
CA THR A 217 7.32 6.60 11.24
C THR A 217 5.89 6.08 11.12
N MET A 218 4.99 6.88 10.54
CA MET A 218 3.63 6.46 10.19
C MET A 218 3.55 5.51 8.97
N TYR A 219 4.61 4.84 8.52
CA TYR A 219 4.48 3.81 7.48
C TYR A 219 3.73 2.57 8.03
N PRO A 220 2.71 1.99 7.36
CA PRO A 220 1.82 0.97 7.96
C PRO A 220 2.43 -0.39 8.33
N ILE A 221 3.68 -0.64 7.98
CA ILE A 221 4.39 -1.90 8.20
C ILE A 221 5.66 -1.60 8.96
N ALA A 222 5.88 -2.29 10.07
CA ALA A 222 7.09 -2.14 10.86
C ALA A 222 8.27 -2.86 10.20
N PHE A 223 9.37 -2.14 9.96
CA PHE A 223 10.61 -2.72 9.45
C PHE A 223 11.80 -2.35 10.33
N GLY A 224 12.77 -3.27 10.44
CA GLY A 224 14.17 -2.97 10.78
C GLY A 224 14.41 -2.00 11.96
N THR A 225 15.36 -1.07 11.79
CA THR A 225 15.78 -0.12 12.82
C THR A 225 15.92 1.27 12.20
N GLY A 226 15.30 2.29 12.82
CA GLY A 226 15.20 3.64 12.26
C GLY A 226 13.79 4.22 12.36
N VAL A 227 12.77 3.36 12.36
CA VAL A 227 11.33 3.68 12.62
C VAL A 227 11.03 4.30 14.00
N ASP A 228 12.03 4.53 14.85
CA ASP A 228 11.89 5.16 16.17
C ASP A 228 12.40 6.62 16.22
N ASP A 229 12.73 7.18 15.06
CA ASP A 229 13.05 8.60 14.85
C ASP A 229 12.11 9.17 13.78
N LEU A 230 11.61 10.37 14.00
CA LEU A 230 10.54 10.94 13.18
C LEU A 230 11.06 11.44 11.84
N ALA A 231 10.42 11.03 10.75
CA ALA A 231 10.69 11.56 9.43
C ALA A 231 10.12 12.98 9.28
N ARG A 232 10.46 13.60 8.15
CA ARG A 232 10.06 14.98 7.86
C ARG A 232 8.55 15.15 7.74
N ASP A 233 7.88 14.15 7.17
CA ASP A 233 6.43 14.09 7.00
C ASP A 233 5.71 14.03 8.37
N ASP A 234 6.14 13.13 9.26
CA ASP A 234 5.61 12.98 10.61
C ASP A 234 5.68 14.32 11.39
N ILE A 235 6.86 14.96 11.33
CA ILE A 235 7.12 16.28 11.94
C ILE A 235 6.23 17.37 11.35
N ALA A 236 6.04 17.38 10.04
CA ALA A 236 5.25 18.39 9.35
C ALA A 236 3.77 18.28 9.73
N TRP A 237 3.20 17.08 9.74
CA TRP A 237 1.80 16.86 10.05
C TRP A 237 1.46 17.10 11.51
N ILE A 238 2.28 16.64 12.47
CA ILE A 238 2.02 16.92 13.89
C ILE A 238 2.15 18.40 14.23
N SER A 239 3.09 19.10 13.58
CA SER A 239 3.25 20.55 13.71
C SER A 239 2.12 21.32 13.02
N ASN A 240 1.49 20.75 12.00
CA ASN A 240 0.32 21.35 11.34
C ASN A 240 -0.95 21.21 12.20
N LEU A 241 -1.13 20.08 12.90
CA LEU A 241 -2.19 19.90 13.91
C LEU A 241 -1.99 20.79 15.14
N ASN A 242 -0.77 20.77 15.69
CA ASN A 242 -0.45 21.39 16.97
C ASN A 242 0.70 22.41 16.80
N PRO A 243 0.50 23.52 16.07
CA PRO A 243 1.58 24.43 15.73
C PRO A 243 2.12 25.19 16.95
N SER A 244 3.43 25.14 17.13
CA SER A 244 4.13 26.11 17.98
C SER A 244 4.27 27.45 17.24
N GLY A 245 4.59 28.52 17.99
CA GLY A 245 4.84 29.83 17.40
C GLY A 245 6.01 29.87 16.40
N THR A 246 6.83 28.81 16.32
CA THR A 246 7.93 28.75 15.33
C THR A 246 7.48 28.21 13.98
N PHE A 247 6.47 27.33 13.90
CA PHE A 247 6.08 26.63 12.66
C PHE A 247 5.83 27.60 11.50
N ALA A 248 4.88 28.53 11.66
CA ALA A 248 4.57 29.54 10.65
C ALA A 248 5.72 30.54 10.37
N THR A 249 6.78 30.57 11.20
CA THR A 249 7.96 31.43 10.99
C THR A 249 9.17 30.70 10.42
N THR A 250 9.11 29.37 10.31
CA THR A 250 10.21 28.52 9.81
C THR A 250 9.81 27.62 8.65
N THR A 251 8.51 27.44 8.36
CA THR A 251 8.02 26.57 7.28
C THR A 251 7.13 27.31 6.27
N ALA A 252 6.93 26.69 5.12
CA ALA A 252 5.98 27.07 4.07
C ALA A 252 5.07 25.87 3.75
N ALA A 253 4.13 26.04 2.81
CA ALA A 253 3.26 24.95 2.35
C ALA A 253 3.01 25.01 0.83
N ILE A 254 2.54 23.89 0.25
CA ILE A 254 2.03 23.80 -1.12
C ILE A 254 0.61 23.22 -1.08
N SER A 255 -0.29 23.69 -1.94
CA SER A 255 -1.68 23.20 -2.04
C SER A 255 -2.27 23.35 -3.44
N GLY A 256 -3.26 22.52 -3.74
CA GLY A 256 -4.01 22.53 -5.00
C GLY A 256 -5.05 21.42 -5.07
N THR A 257 -5.45 21.03 -6.27
CA THR A 257 -6.44 19.98 -6.52
C THR A 257 -5.96 18.91 -7.49
N VAL A 258 -6.20 17.63 -7.16
CA VAL A 258 -6.00 16.49 -8.07
C VAL A 258 -7.27 16.27 -8.89
N ARG A 259 -7.12 16.11 -10.21
CA ARG A 259 -8.21 15.93 -11.18
C ARG A 259 -7.88 14.85 -12.20
N ASN A 260 -8.91 14.28 -12.84
CA ASN A 260 -8.70 13.46 -14.04
C ASN A 260 -8.61 14.36 -15.30
N SER A 261 -8.27 13.76 -16.44
CA SER A 261 -8.31 14.40 -17.77
C SER A 261 -9.64 15.11 -18.11
N ALA A 262 -10.77 14.65 -17.55
CA ALA A 262 -12.08 15.31 -17.68
C ALA A 262 -12.33 16.46 -16.68
N GLY A 263 -11.35 16.82 -15.85
CA GLY A 263 -11.43 17.91 -14.86
C GLY A 263 -12.20 17.58 -13.57
N THR A 264 -12.69 16.35 -13.43
CA THR A 264 -13.36 15.86 -12.20
C THR A 264 -12.32 15.72 -11.11
N ALA A 265 -12.61 16.20 -9.90
CA ALA A 265 -11.69 16.09 -8.77
C ALA A 265 -11.60 14.66 -8.24
N LEU A 266 -10.41 14.24 -7.80
CA LEU A 266 -10.10 12.86 -7.45
C LEU A 266 -9.59 12.75 -6.01
N THR A 267 -10.36 12.07 -5.17
CA THR A 267 -9.98 11.72 -3.79
C THR A 267 -9.23 10.39 -3.76
N GLY A 268 -8.37 10.19 -2.76
CA GLY A 268 -7.65 8.92 -2.56
C GLY A 268 -6.35 8.81 -3.37
N ILE A 269 -5.75 9.93 -3.78
CA ILE A 269 -4.47 9.95 -4.51
C ILE A 269 -3.37 10.42 -3.55
N ASN A 270 -2.32 9.64 -3.36
CA ASN A 270 -1.18 10.06 -2.54
C ASN A 270 -0.32 11.06 -3.32
N VAL A 271 -0.31 12.33 -2.90
CA VAL A 271 0.48 13.41 -3.50
C VAL A 271 1.73 13.63 -2.65
N VAL A 272 2.90 13.63 -3.28
CA VAL A 272 4.20 13.65 -2.59
C VAL A 272 5.06 14.81 -3.11
N ALA A 273 5.43 15.73 -2.23
CA ALA A 273 6.47 16.74 -2.49
C ALA A 273 7.83 16.21 -2.08
N ARG A 274 8.82 16.34 -2.96
CA ARG A 274 10.18 15.82 -2.79
C ARG A 274 11.21 16.90 -3.07
N SER A 275 12.07 17.20 -2.08
CA SER A 275 13.14 18.20 -2.20
C SER A 275 14.07 17.89 -3.36
N THR A 276 14.37 18.88 -4.21
CA THR A 276 15.36 18.70 -5.30
C THR A 276 16.81 18.69 -4.82
N VAL A 277 17.05 18.85 -3.52
CA VAL A 277 18.38 18.91 -2.91
C VAL A 277 18.65 17.70 -2.00
N THR A 278 17.60 17.22 -1.33
CA THR A 278 17.65 16.13 -0.34
C THR A 278 16.44 15.22 -0.53
N PRO A 279 16.35 14.54 -1.70
CA PRO A 279 15.13 13.89 -2.14
C PRO A 279 14.66 12.75 -1.25
N ASP A 280 15.54 12.07 -0.51
CA ASP A 280 15.11 10.98 0.39
C ASP A 280 14.65 11.47 1.76
N SER A 281 15.22 12.57 2.28
CA SER A 281 15.00 12.99 3.68
C SER A 281 14.08 14.19 3.88
N GLU A 282 13.82 14.98 2.83
CA GLU A 282 12.89 16.12 2.85
C GLU A 282 11.75 15.81 1.89
N VAL A 283 10.85 14.95 2.37
CA VAL A 283 9.67 14.43 1.68
C VAL A 283 8.46 14.66 2.58
N ILE A 284 7.34 15.06 1.98
CA ILE A 284 6.05 15.26 2.66
C ILE A 284 4.95 14.75 1.71
N SER A 285 3.97 14.03 2.25
CA SER A 285 2.91 13.33 1.54
C SER A 285 1.52 13.71 2.04
N CYS A 286 0.50 13.66 1.16
CA CYS A 286 -0.89 13.92 1.50
C CYS A 286 -1.83 13.12 0.60
N VAL A 287 -2.81 12.41 1.17
CA VAL A 287 -3.89 11.82 0.36
C VAL A 287 -4.92 12.90 0.01
N SER A 288 -5.16 13.08 -1.30
CA SER A 288 -6.12 14.06 -1.80
C SER A 288 -7.55 13.79 -1.30
N GLY A 289 -8.27 14.86 -0.95
CA GLY A 289 -9.62 14.81 -0.37
C GLY A 289 -9.71 14.07 0.97
N ASN A 290 -8.61 14.08 1.73
CA ASN A 290 -8.57 13.67 3.14
C ASN A 290 -9.64 14.37 3.99
N ALA A 291 -9.93 13.87 5.20
CA ALA A 291 -10.83 14.59 6.09
C ALA A 291 -10.27 15.98 6.45
N GLY A 292 -11.15 16.97 6.38
CA GLY A 292 -10.79 18.39 6.44
C GLY A 292 -10.63 19.05 5.07
N PHE A 293 -10.55 18.29 3.98
CA PHE A 293 -10.40 18.78 2.61
C PHE A 293 -11.63 18.43 1.74
N ALA A 294 -11.93 19.24 0.71
CA ALA A 294 -12.92 18.87 -0.29
C ALA A 294 -12.37 17.81 -1.27
N ALA A 295 -13.24 17.20 -2.06
CA ALA A 295 -12.84 16.16 -3.01
C ALA A 295 -11.68 16.64 -3.92
N GLY A 296 -10.59 15.88 -3.92
CA GLY A 296 -9.35 16.17 -4.64
C GLY A 296 -8.48 17.31 -4.12
N GLU A 297 -8.89 18.10 -3.11
CA GLU A 297 -8.00 19.09 -2.49
C GLU A 297 -6.89 18.41 -1.69
N TYR A 298 -5.69 18.99 -1.67
CA TYR A 298 -4.58 18.49 -0.87
C TYR A 298 -3.73 19.64 -0.31
N LEU A 299 -3.00 19.37 0.77
CA LEU A 299 -2.07 20.28 1.43
C LEU A 299 -0.79 19.54 1.80
N LEU A 300 0.36 20.12 1.47
CA LEU A 300 1.68 19.66 1.88
C LEU A 300 2.25 20.73 2.83
N PRO A 301 2.01 20.59 4.15
CA PRO A 301 2.41 21.57 5.15
C PRO A 301 3.89 21.44 5.50
N GLY A 302 4.44 22.36 6.29
CA GLY A 302 5.73 22.17 6.96
C GLY A 302 7.00 22.17 6.09
N LEU A 303 6.88 22.37 4.77
CA LEU A 303 7.98 22.44 3.79
C LEU A 303 8.99 23.55 4.15
N LEU A 304 10.24 23.41 3.69
CA LEU A 304 11.26 24.45 3.83
C LEU A 304 10.87 25.70 3.00
N PRO A 305 11.03 26.93 3.52
CA PRO A 305 10.78 28.18 2.78
C PRO A 305 11.85 28.49 1.73
N ASN A 306 11.45 29.13 0.62
CA ASN A 306 12.30 29.47 -0.52
C ASN A 306 13.06 28.25 -1.10
N HIS A 307 12.48 27.06 -0.96
CA HIS A 307 13.10 25.79 -1.29
C HIS A 307 12.34 25.11 -2.43
N THR A 308 13.05 24.30 -3.21
CA THR A 308 12.53 23.77 -4.47
C THR A 308 12.20 22.29 -4.35
N TYR A 309 11.01 21.92 -4.81
CA TYR A 309 10.44 20.58 -4.74
C TYR A 309 9.99 20.11 -6.13
N THR A 310 10.15 18.82 -6.44
CA THR A 310 9.26 18.15 -7.42
C THR A 310 8.00 17.71 -6.69
N ILE A 311 6.91 17.57 -7.44
CA ILE A 311 5.67 16.99 -6.93
C ILE A 311 5.27 15.89 -7.90
N HIS A 312 4.92 14.76 -7.32
CA HIS A 312 4.40 13.59 -7.99
C HIS A 312 3.17 13.12 -7.23
N TYR A 313 2.43 12.22 -7.85
CA TYR A 313 1.54 11.34 -7.12
C TYR A 313 1.96 9.89 -7.35
N GLU A 314 1.59 9.04 -6.40
CA GLU A 314 1.86 7.62 -6.46
C GLU A 314 0.61 6.82 -6.08
N GLN A 315 0.62 5.57 -6.51
CA GLN A 315 -0.43 4.63 -6.16
C GLN A 315 -0.32 4.24 -4.69
N ILE A 316 -1.41 4.37 -3.92
CA ILE A 316 -1.48 3.78 -2.57
C ILE A 316 -1.30 2.26 -2.71
N GLN A 317 -0.40 1.71 -1.90
CA GLN A 317 -0.01 0.31 -1.98
C GLN A 317 -1.17 -0.64 -1.70
N THR A 318 -1.04 -1.81 -2.33
CA THR A 318 -2.13 -2.76 -2.49
C THR A 318 -2.59 -3.42 -1.20
N GLY A 319 -1.72 -3.49 -0.19
CA GLY A 319 -2.00 -3.96 1.16
C GLY A 319 -2.31 -2.84 2.16
N PHE A 320 -2.31 -1.58 1.75
CA PHE A 320 -2.70 -0.45 2.62
C PHE A 320 -4.21 -0.25 2.56
N THR A 321 -4.90 -1.25 3.08
CA THR A 321 -6.36 -1.32 3.23
C THR A 321 -6.70 -1.71 4.68
N GLY A 322 -7.98 -1.59 5.07
CA GLY A 322 -8.43 -1.98 6.41
C GLY A 322 -7.80 -1.15 7.53
N GLY A 323 -7.17 -1.84 8.51
CA GLY A 323 -6.50 -1.21 9.66
C GLY A 323 -5.17 -0.54 9.31
N SER A 324 -4.46 -1.06 8.30
CA SER A 324 -3.16 -0.55 7.81
C SER A 324 -3.35 0.40 6.61
N ARG A 325 -4.54 1.00 6.48
CA ARG A 325 -4.88 1.81 5.30
C ARG A 325 -4.12 3.11 5.25
N VAL A 326 -3.86 3.55 4.04
CA VAL A 326 -3.39 4.90 3.76
C VAL A 326 -4.57 5.68 3.15
N GLY A 327 -5.29 6.46 3.98
CA GLY A 327 -6.35 7.35 3.51
C GLY A 327 -7.75 6.89 3.90
N PRO A 328 -8.73 7.81 4.11
CA PRO A 328 -10.11 7.41 4.05
C PRO A 328 -10.46 7.23 2.59
N LEU A 329 -11.21 6.19 2.26
CA LEU A 329 -12.23 6.38 1.26
C LEU A 329 -13.46 5.54 1.55
N GLY A 330 -14.56 6.22 1.89
CA GLY A 330 -15.90 5.65 1.82
C GLY A 330 -16.43 5.60 0.38
N VAL A 331 -15.93 6.45 -0.52
CA VAL A 331 -16.35 6.52 -1.94
C VAL A 331 -15.23 7.06 -2.85
N GLN A 332 -14.76 6.22 -3.79
CA GLN A 332 -14.10 6.55 -5.07
C GLN A 332 -12.88 7.51 -5.07
N LEU A 333 -11.70 7.10 -5.55
CA LEU A 333 -11.44 6.06 -6.57
C LEU A 333 -10.86 4.75 -6.01
N LEU A 334 -10.97 3.67 -6.80
CA LEU A 334 -10.13 2.50 -6.61
C LEU A 334 -8.67 2.93 -6.76
N SER A 335 -7.84 2.61 -5.77
CA SER A 335 -6.47 3.12 -5.62
C SER A 335 -5.48 2.53 -6.63
N ARG A 336 -5.89 2.18 -7.85
CA ARG A 336 -5.11 1.37 -8.82
C ARG A 336 -5.27 1.76 -10.28
N THR A 337 -6.13 2.74 -10.56
CA THR A 337 -6.27 3.30 -11.90
C THR A 337 -5.20 4.37 -12.20
N VAL A 338 -4.33 4.61 -11.23
CA VAL A 338 -3.13 5.44 -11.31
C VAL A 338 -1.96 4.47 -11.36
N GLY A 339 -1.06 4.64 -12.34
CA GLY A 339 -0.01 3.68 -12.66
C GLY A 339 1.20 3.75 -11.72
N ALA A 340 2.40 3.61 -12.29
CA ALA A 340 3.64 4.00 -11.61
C ALA A 340 3.59 5.49 -11.17
N PRO A 341 4.44 5.92 -10.22
CA PRO A 341 4.46 7.31 -9.77
C PRO A 341 4.64 8.29 -10.94
N GLU A 342 3.73 9.24 -11.08
CA GLU A 342 3.71 10.20 -12.18
C GLU A 342 4.04 11.60 -11.69
N PHE A 343 4.92 12.27 -12.42
CA PHE A 343 5.53 13.54 -12.04
C PHE A 343 4.89 14.70 -12.80
N ILE A 344 4.53 15.78 -12.09
CA ILE A 344 3.89 16.94 -12.74
C ILE A 344 4.88 17.59 -13.71
N SER A 345 4.69 17.47 -15.02
CA SER A 345 5.49 18.22 -15.99
C SER A 345 5.07 19.68 -16.12
N GLU A 346 3.80 20.01 -15.91
CA GLU A 346 3.25 21.39 -15.88
C GLU A 346 2.00 21.46 -14.97
N SER A 347 1.84 22.52 -14.16
CA SER A 347 0.66 22.67 -13.28
C SER A 347 -0.64 22.83 -14.08
N GLY A 348 -1.67 22.07 -13.72
CA GLY A 348 -2.99 22.11 -14.35
C GLY A 348 -3.06 21.53 -15.77
N THR A 349 -1.98 20.94 -16.27
CA THR A 349 -1.89 20.23 -17.56
C THR A 349 -1.65 18.73 -17.31
N GLU A 350 -2.03 17.89 -18.27
CA GLU A 350 -1.69 16.45 -18.29
C GLU A 350 -0.17 16.26 -18.47
N SER A 351 0.43 15.28 -17.78
CA SER A 351 1.87 15.05 -17.79
C SER A 351 2.29 14.23 -19.03
N ALA A 352 2.81 14.87 -20.07
CA ALA A 352 3.34 14.14 -21.24
C ALA A 352 4.66 13.37 -20.96
N ALA A 353 5.04 13.18 -19.69
CA ALA A 353 6.25 12.49 -19.26
C ALA A 353 6.19 12.15 -17.76
N ASP A 354 6.31 10.85 -17.44
CA ASP A 354 6.15 10.33 -16.07
C ASP A 354 7.50 10.18 -15.33
N GLU A 355 8.49 10.99 -15.69
CA GLU A 355 9.88 10.84 -15.25
C GLU A 355 10.30 11.95 -14.27
N PRO A 356 10.97 11.62 -13.14
CA PRO A 356 11.37 12.61 -12.13
C PRO A 356 12.21 13.77 -12.71
N LEU A 357 13.07 13.46 -13.68
CA LEU A 357 13.95 14.43 -14.35
C LEU A 357 13.21 15.40 -15.29
N ARG A 358 11.93 15.14 -15.57
CA ARG A 358 11.05 15.96 -16.43
C ARG A 358 9.92 16.64 -15.66
N SER A 359 9.86 16.45 -14.34
CA SER A 359 8.99 17.20 -13.43
C SER A 359 9.29 18.70 -13.52
N THR A 360 8.24 19.52 -13.63
CA THR A 360 8.30 20.91 -13.19
C THR A 360 8.65 20.94 -11.71
N THR A 361 9.44 21.94 -11.33
CA THR A 361 9.81 22.19 -9.95
C THR A 361 9.04 23.38 -9.40
N PHE A 362 8.67 23.29 -8.13
CA PHE A 362 7.89 24.29 -7.41
C PHE A 362 8.75 24.86 -6.29
N THR A 363 9.03 26.16 -6.34
CA THR A 363 9.74 26.86 -5.26
C THR A 363 8.72 27.42 -4.27
N THR A 364 8.81 27.01 -3.01
CA THR A 364 8.01 27.57 -1.92
C THR A 364 8.32 29.05 -1.71
N GLY A 365 7.36 29.80 -1.17
CA GLY A 365 7.59 31.21 -0.80
C GLY A 365 8.36 31.36 0.51
N ALA A 366 8.34 32.58 1.07
CA ALA A 366 8.87 32.86 2.41
C ALA A 366 8.11 32.08 3.51
N ALA A 367 8.68 32.05 4.72
CA ALA A 367 8.05 31.36 5.84
C ALA A 367 6.66 31.93 6.14
N GLY A 368 5.71 31.05 6.46
CA GLY A 368 4.29 31.38 6.66
C GLY A 368 3.48 31.56 5.39
N SER A 369 4.07 31.35 4.21
CA SER A 369 3.36 31.38 2.92
C SER A 369 2.96 29.98 2.44
N THR A 370 1.83 29.93 1.73
CA THR A 370 1.36 28.76 1.00
C THR A 370 1.41 29.06 -0.49
N LEU A 371 2.11 28.23 -1.26
CA LEU A 371 1.98 28.22 -2.72
C LEU A 371 0.66 27.51 -3.07
N THR A 372 -0.24 28.20 -3.75
CA THR A 372 -1.58 27.72 -4.11
C THR A 372 -1.72 27.56 -5.62
N GLY A 373 -2.72 26.80 -6.08
CA GLY A 373 -2.97 26.59 -7.51
C GLY A 373 -1.97 25.64 -8.18
N VAL A 374 -1.40 24.71 -7.40
CA VAL A 374 -0.59 23.61 -7.91
C VAL A 374 -1.54 22.44 -8.20
N ASP A 375 -2.24 22.50 -9.33
CA ASP A 375 -3.24 21.50 -9.69
C ASP A 375 -2.60 20.33 -10.44
N LEU A 376 -3.02 19.10 -10.12
CA LEU A 376 -2.56 17.87 -10.77
C LEU A 376 -3.66 17.35 -11.69
N ARG A 377 -3.28 16.85 -12.88
CA ARG A 377 -4.19 16.15 -13.80
C ARG A 377 -3.63 14.80 -14.17
N LEU A 378 -4.38 13.74 -13.89
CA LEU A 378 -3.98 12.40 -14.27
C LEU A 378 -3.96 12.22 -15.78
N ASN A 379 -2.95 11.49 -16.26
CA ASN A 379 -2.87 10.98 -17.62
C ASN A 379 -4.08 10.09 -17.98
N GLY A 380 -4.67 10.37 -19.15
CA GLY A 380 -5.72 9.56 -19.75
C GLY A 380 -7.09 9.58 -19.06
N SER A 381 -8.06 8.90 -19.67
CA SER A 381 -9.30 8.53 -19.00
C SER A 381 -9.09 7.23 -18.24
N LEU A 382 -9.45 7.21 -16.96
CA LEU A 382 -9.62 5.99 -16.16
C LEU A 382 -10.31 4.91 -17.04
N PRO A 383 -9.71 3.73 -17.31
CA PRO A 383 -10.37 2.69 -18.07
C PRO A 383 -11.77 2.44 -17.50
N ALA A 384 -12.78 2.63 -18.34
CA ALA A 384 -14.16 2.43 -17.95
C ALA A 384 -14.31 0.99 -17.42
N PRO A 385 -15.02 0.78 -16.28
CA PRO A 385 -15.19 -0.55 -15.75
C PRO A 385 -15.75 -1.47 -16.84
N THR A 386 -15.11 -2.61 -17.08
CA THR A 386 -15.58 -3.51 -18.15
C THR A 386 -16.94 -4.06 -17.72
N PRO A 387 -18.03 -3.74 -18.45
CA PRO A 387 -19.36 -4.17 -18.05
C PRO A 387 -19.57 -5.60 -18.53
N ILE A 388 -19.67 -6.53 -17.58
CA ILE A 388 -20.15 -7.88 -17.84
C ILE A 388 -21.64 -7.86 -17.50
N VAL A 389 -22.48 -7.92 -18.52
CA VAL A 389 -23.89 -8.22 -18.32
C VAL A 389 -24.02 -9.73 -18.40
N GLU A 390 -24.52 -10.34 -17.33
CA GLU A 390 -24.85 -11.76 -17.30
C GLU A 390 -25.90 -12.11 -18.35
N VAL A 391 -25.80 -13.30 -18.92
CA VAL A 391 -26.66 -13.74 -20.03
C VAL A 391 -27.39 -15.04 -19.73
N ASP A 392 -26.82 -15.97 -18.95
CA ASP A 392 -27.47 -17.25 -18.58
C ASP A 392 -26.71 -18.00 -17.46
N THR A 393 -27.36 -19.03 -16.93
CA THR A 393 -27.08 -19.81 -15.70
C THR A 393 -25.67 -20.37 -15.50
N GLY A 394 -24.87 -19.67 -14.68
CA GLY A 394 -23.59 -20.17 -14.14
C GLY A 394 -23.75 -21.25 -13.06
N ALA A 395 -24.68 -22.18 -13.17
CA ALA A 395 -25.15 -22.99 -12.04
C ALA A 395 -24.17 -24.08 -11.50
N THR A 396 -23.01 -24.29 -12.14
CA THR A 396 -22.02 -25.31 -11.73
C THR A 396 -20.59 -24.81 -11.92
N ILE A 397 -19.61 -25.39 -11.21
CA ILE A 397 -18.17 -25.12 -11.43
C ILE A 397 -17.79 -25.21 -12.92
N ALA A 398 -18.31 -26.20 -13.64
CA ALA A 398 -18.00 -26.45 -15.05
C ALA A 398 -18.75 -25.51 -16.03
N THR A 399 -19.73 -24.75 -15.55
CA THR A 399 -20.50 -23.76 -16.33
C THR A 399 -20.35 -22.34 -15.78
N ALA A 400 -19.47 -22.12 -14.79
CA ALA A 400 -19.26 -20.84 -14.15
C ALA A 400 -18.84 -19.78 -15.18
N THR A 401 -19.47 -18.61 -15.14
CA THR A 401 -19.26 -17.55 -16.14
C THR A 401 -17.83 -17.00 -16.01
N PRO A 402 -16.97 -17.12 -17.05
CA PRO A 402 -15.60 -16.64 -16.97
C PRO A 402 -15.54 -15.11 -16.95
N ILE A 403 -14.87 -14.56 -15.95
CA ILE A 403 -14.58 -13.13 -15.83
C ILE A 403 -13.23 -12.85 -16.51
N PRO A 404 -13.19 -12.18 -17.68
CA PRO A 404 -11.94 -11.74 -18.28
C PRO A 404 -11.32 -10.63 -17.43
N LEU A 405 -10.22 -10.94 -16.75
CA LEU A 405 -9.38 -9.92 -16.12
C LEU A 405 -8.44 -9.29 -17.15
N LEU A 406 -8.55 -7.99 -17.32
CA LEU A 406 -7.48 -7.17 -17.88
C LEU A 406 -6.68 -6.57 -16.72
N PRO A 407 -5.33 -6.54 -16.77
CA PRO A 407 -4.53 -5.89 -15.75
C PRO A 407 -5.00 -4.44 -15.50
N HIS A 408 -5.24 -4.09 -14.23
CA HIS A 408 -5.60 -2.74 -13.77
C HIS A 408 -6.93 -2.17 -14.30
N VAL A 409 -7.80 -3.00 -14.91
CA VAL A 409 -9.15 -2.58 -15.33
C VAL A 409 -10.18 -3.12 -14.33
N PRO A 410 -10.91 -2.26 -13.61
CA PRO A 410 -12.02 -2.70 -12.77
C PRO A 410 -13.08 -3.43 -13.61
N VAL A 411 -13.62 -4.53 -13.09
CA VAL A 411 -14.74 -5.24 -13.73
C VAL A 411 -16.02 -4.91 -12.98
N THR A 412 -17.11 -4.63 -13.70
CA THR A 412 -18.44 -4.49 -13.12
C THR A 412 -19.36 -5.53 -13.75
N ILE A 413 -19.80 -6.47 -12.94
CA ILE A 413 -20.75 -7.52 -13.31
C ILE A 413 -22.14 -7.07 -12.89
N SER A 414 -23.10 -7.14 -13.80
CA SER A 414 -24.52 -6.94 -13.51
C SER A 414 -25.26 -8.24 -13.79
N GLY A 415 -25.87 -8.80 -12.74
CA GLY A 415 -26.55 -10.09 -12.75
C GLY A 415 -27.96 -10.02 -12.19
N THR A 416 -28.69 -11.13 -12.24
CA THR A 416 -30.05 -11.24 -11.68
C THR A 416 -30.31 -12.68 -11.26
N VAL A 417 -30.35 -12.93 -9.94
CA VAL A 417 -30.72 -14.26 -9.41
C VAL A 417 -32.18 -14.58 -9.75
N ASP A 418 -32.45 -15.73 -10.37
CA ASP A 418 -33.78 -16.34 -10.46
C ASP A 418 -33.73 -17.78 -9.91
N ASN A 419 -34.69 -18.17 -9.07
CA ASN A 419 -34.77 -19.51 -8.50
C ASN A 419 -35.04 -20.61 -9.56
N ALA A 420 -35.35 -20.25 -10.80
CA ALA A 420 -35.32 -21.17 -11.94
C ALA A 420 -33.91 -21.63 -12.33
N GLU A 421 -32.87 -20.94 -11.85
CA GLU A 421 -31.46 -21.05 -12.26
C GLU A 421 -30.59 -21.78 -11.23
N VAL A 422 -31.20 -22.17 -10.10
CA VAL A 422 -30.58 -22.91 -8.99
C VAL A 422 -29.75 -24.11 -9.46
N GLY A 423 -28.46 -24.07 -9.11
CA GLY A 423 -27.52 -25.14 -9.38
C GLY A 423 -27.54 -26.29 -8.37
N PRO A 424 -26.86 -27.40 -8.68
CA PRO A 424 -26.59 -28.48 -7.72
C PRO A 424 -25.58 -28.10 -6.63
N LEU A 425 -25.09 -26.85 -6.62
CA LEU A 425 -24.15 -26.33 -5.62
C LEU A 425 -24.91 -25.55 -4.54
N SER A 426 -24.80 -26.00 -3.28
CA SER A 426 -25.34 -25.29 -2.12
C SER A 426 -24.22 -24.92 -1.15
N VAL A 427 -24.24 -23.69 -0.64
CA VAL A 427 -23.18 -23.09 0.19
C VAL A 427 -23.81 -22.53 1.46
N SER A 428 -23.38 -23.04 2.62
CA SER A 428 -23.99 -22.74 3.93
C SER A 428 -25.51 -22.93 3.99
N GLY A 429 -26.05 -23.85 3.19
CA GLY A 429 -27.49 -24.14 3.11
C GLY A 429 -28.31 -23.19 2.23
N ASN A 430 -27.66 -22.31 1.47
CA ASN A 430 -28.27 -21.53 0.39
C ASN A 430 -27.87 -22.16 -0.94
N ASP A 431 -28.80 -22.34 -1.84
CA ASP A 431 -28.49 -22.81 -3.19
C ASP A 431 -27.87 -21.66 -4.00
N ILE A 432 -26.86 -21.96 -4.82
CA ILE A 432 -26.22 -20.97 -5.69
C ILE A 432 -27.02 -20.87 -6.99
N GLU A 433 -27.48 -19.66 -7.32
CA GLU A 433 -28.05 -19.37 -8.65
C GLU A 433 -26.91 -19.03 -9.62
N ASP A 434 -26.10 -18.02 -9.26
CA ASP A 434 -25.04 -17.49 -10.13
C ASP A 434 -23.64 -17.81 -9.59
N LEU A 435 -22.83 -18.50 -10.40
CA LEU A 435 -21.41 -18.74 -10.14
C LEU A 435 -20.55 -18.13 -11.25
N TYR A 436 -19.63 -17.26 -10.85
CA TYR A 436 -18.58 -16.74 -11.71
C TYR A 436 -17.25 -17.40 -11.40
N VAL A 437 -16.40 -17.53 -12.41
CA VAL A 437 -15.02 -17.95 -12.24
C VAL A 437 -14.07 -16.89 -12.76
N ILE A 438 -13.12 -16.51 -11.92
CA ILE A 438 -12.03 -15.61 -12.26
C ILE A 438 -10.82 -16.50 -12.55
N THR A 439 -10.34 -16.48 -13.80
CA THR A 439 -9.19 -17.27 -14.24
C THR A 439 -8.11 -16.36 -14.81
N SER A 440 -6.84 -16.67 -14.55
CA SER A 440 -5.69 -15.97 -15.13
C SER A 440 -5.27 -16.53 -16.51
N GLY A 441 -6.02 -17.51 -17.04
CA GLY A 441 -5.69 -18.24 -18.27
C GLY A 441 -4.34 -18.96 -18.26
N SER A 442 -3.69 -19.06 -17.09
CA SER A 442 -2.30 -19.46 -16.92
C SER A 442 -2.05 -19.96 -15.49
N SER A 443 -0.87 -20.50 -15.20
CA SER A 443 -0.48 -20.83 -13.83
C SER A 443 -0.03 -19.61 -13.00
N ALA A 444 -0.31 -18.38 -13.46
CA ALA A 444 -0.05 -17.18 -12.69
C ALA A 444 -1.14 -17.02 -11.62
N GLY A 445 -0.75 -16.77 -10.38
CA GLY A 445 -1.72 -16.49 -9.31
C GLY A 445 -2.50 -15.22 -9.62
N ILE A 446 -3.80 -15.22 -9.39
CA ILE A 446 -4.66 -14.05 -9.36
C ILE A 446 -4.53 -13.41 -7.98
N SER A 447 -4.43 -12.10 -7.92
CA SER A 447 -4.63 -11.33 -6.70
C SER A 447 -5.94 -10.55 -6.80
N LEU A 448 -6.98 -10.98 -6.09
CA LEU A 448 -8.16 -10.14 -5.82
C LEU A 448 -7.87 -9.24 -4.61
N TYR A 449 -8.32 -8.00 -4.67
CA TYR A 449 -8.03 -7.00 -3.64
C TYR A 449 -9.26 -6.30 -3.08
N SER A 450 -10.27 -6.06 -3.91
CA SER A 450 -11.59 -5.66 -3.41
C SER A 450 -12.71 -6.29 -4.22
N ILE A 451 -13.76 -6.67 -3.52
CA ILE A 451 -15.01 -7.21 -4.07
C ILE A 451 -16.14 -6.43 -3.42
N GLU A 452 -16.88 -5.64 -4.20
CA GLU A 452 -18.08 -4.94 -3.74
C GLU A 452 -19.32 -5.61 -4.34
N PHE A 453 -20.21 -6.13 -3.51
CA PHE A 453 -21.48 -6.71 -3.93
C PHE A 453 -22.63 -5.82 -3.47
N THR A 454 -23.47 -5.39 -4.41
CA THR A 454 -24.60 -4.48 -4.17
C THR A 454 -25.89 -5.04 -4.76
N PRO A 455 -26.75 -5.64 -3.92
CA PRO A 455 -28.16 -5.89 -4.22
C PRO A 455 -28.94 -4.65 -4.69
N ALA A 456 -29.82 -4.82 -5.67
CA ALA A 456 -30.80 -3.78 -6.01
C ALA A 456 -31.74 -3.46 -4.83
N THR A 457 -32.29 -2.26 -4.84
CA THR A 457 -33.25 -1.81 -3.82
C THR A 457 -34.57 -2.58 -3.92
N GLY A 458 -35.07 -3.06 -2.78
CA GLY A 458 -36.32 -3.82 -2.68
C GLY A 458 -36.20 -5.34 -2.86
N ALA A 459 -34.99 -5.86 -3.09
CA ALA A 459 -34.73 -7.29 -3.12
C ALA A 459 -34.85 -7.98 -1.75
N SER A 460 -34.81 -9.31 -1.76
CA SER A 460 -34.56 -10.10 -0.54
C SER A 460 -33.09 -10.02 -0.10
N PRO A 461 -32.73 -10.35 1.16
CA PRO A 461 -31.34 -10.45 1.56
C PRO A 461 -30.63 -11.56 0.77
N TYR A 462 -29.41 -11.30 0.32
CA TYR A 462 -28.62 -12.22 -0.51
C TYR A 462 -27.54 -12.95 0.29
N GLY A 463 -27.23 -14.17 -0.16
CA GLY A 463 -25.93 -14.78 0.06
C GLY A 463 -24.94 -14.29 -1.00
N PHE A 464 -23.73 -13.94 -0.56
CA PHE A 464 -22.59 -13.67 -1.43
C PHE A 464 -21.34 -14.33 -0.85
N PHE A 465 -20.66 -15.16 -1.64
CA PHE A 465 -19.55 -16.00 -1.18
C PHE A 465 -18.37 -15.94 -2.15
N VAL A 466 -17.16 -15.91 -1.58
CA VAL A 466 -15.90 -16.19 -2.28
C VAL A 466 -15.51 -17.63 -1.95
N ILE A 467 -15.31 -18.44 -3.00
CA ILE A 467 -15.18 -19.89 -2.89
C ILE A 467 -13.87 -20.36 -3.55
N GLU A 468 -13.16 -21.25 -2.85
CA GLU A 468 -11.94 -21.91 -3.35
C GLU A 468 -12.22 -23.26 -4.01
N SER A 469 -11.57 -23.50 -5.15
CA SER A 469 -11.49 -24.80 -5.81
C SER A 469 -10.28 -25.61 -5.30
N PRO A 470 -10.33 -26.96 -5.26
CA PRO A 470 -11.46 -27.85 -5.57
C PRO A 470 -12.32 -28.21 -4.33
N GLY A 471 -12.07 -27.58 -3.18
CA GLY A 471 -12.71 -27.93 -1.91
C GLY A 471 -14.10 -27.33 -1.69
N LEU A 472 -14.51 -26.34 -2.49
CA LEU A 472 -15.70 -25.50 -2.26
C LEU A 472 -15.71 -24.87 -0.86
N ALA A 473 -14.52 -24.57 -0.32
CA ALA A 473 -14.39 -23.91 0.96
C ALA A 473 -14.77 -22.43 0.81
N ILE A 474 -15.60 -21.93 1.74
CA ILE A 474 -15.93 -20.51 1.83
C ILE A 474 -14.74 -19.82 2.49
N THR A 475 -14.00 -19.01 1.74
CA THR A 475 -12.90 -18.20 2.29
C THR A 475 -13.43 -16.93 2.93
N SER A 476 -14.49 -16.36 2.35
CA SER A 476 -15.11 -15.11 2.79
C SER A 476 -16.55 -15.01 2.25
N GLY A 477 -17.43 -14.28 2.93
CA GLY A 477 -18.80 -14.09 2.46
C GLY A 477 -19.79 -13.63 3.53
N SER A 478 -21.03 -13.42 3.11
CA SER A 478 -22.18 -13.09 3.96
C SER A 478 -23.40 -13.86 3.46
N THR A 479 -24.24 -14.36 4.38
CA THR A 479 -25.51 -15.03 4.07
C THR A 479 -26.70 -14.06 4.03
N ALA A 480 -26.50 -12.77 4.31
CA ALA A 480 -27.58 -11.81 4.49
C ALA A 480 -27.19 -10.36 4.13
N VAL A 481 -26.73 -10.12 2.89
CA VAL A 481 -26.52 -8.75 2.39
C VAL A 481 -27.87 -8.09 2.10
N ALA A 482 -28.16 -6.98 2.77
CA ALA A 482 -29.45 -6.30 2.66
C ALA A 482 -29.62 -5.57 1.32
N ALA A 483 -30.86 -5.50 0.83
CA ALA A 483 -31.20 -4.79 -0.40
C ALA A 483 -30.81 -3.30 -0.37
N GLY A 484 -30.12 -2.82 -1.40
CA GLY A 484 -29.61 -1.45 -1.48
C GLY A 484 -28.44 -1.14 -0.55
N SER A 485 -27.87 -2.13 0.15
CA SER A 485 -26.60 -1.99 0.86
C SER A 485 -25.45 -2.56 0.01
N THR A 486 -24.25 -2.03 0.20
CA THR A 486 -23.03 -2.61 -0.41
C THR A 486 -22.30 -3.43 0.65
N PHE A 487 -22.14 -4.73 0.39
CA PHE A 487 -21.21 -5.59 1.11
C PHE A 487 -19.85 -5.52 0.43
N ARG A 488 -18.78 -5.42 1.22
CA ARG A 488 -17.42 -5.22 0.71
C ARG A 488 -16.45 -6.16 1.40
N ILE A 489 -15.61 -6.80 0.59
CA ILE A 489 -14.51 -7.66 1.03
C ILE A 489 -13.21 -7.01 0.58
N ASP A 490 -12.39 -6.55 1.53
CA ASP A 490 -11.05 -5.95 1.32
C ASP A 490 -9.91 -6.93 1.63
N GLN A 491 -10.15 -8.23 1.45
CA GLN A 491 -9.16 -9.29 1.66
C GLN A 491 -8.35 -9.54 0.40
N HIS A 492 -7.04 -9.75 0.55
CA HIS A 492 -6.15 -10.13 -0.53
C HIS A 492 -6.19 -11.66 -0.75
N PHE A 493 -6.71 -12.10 -1.89
CA PHE A 493 -6.76 -13.52 -2.26
C PHE A 493 -5.71 -13.80 -3.35
N GLU A 494 -4.68 -14.59 -3.04
CA GLU A 494 -3.68 -15.06 -4.01
C GLU A 494 -3.98 -16.49 -4.49
N SER A 495 -4.48 -16.69 -5.71
CA SER A 495 -4.79 -18.05 -6.21
C SER A 495 -3.57 -18.95 -6.42
N ALA A 496 -2.34 -18.42 -6.30
CA ALA A 496 -1.12 -19.23 -6.17
C ALA A 496 -0.99 -19.97 -4.83
N ARG A 497 -1.77 -19.60 -3.80
CA ARG A 497 -1.85 -20.30 -2.50
C ARG A 497 -2.99 -21.32 -2.43
N PHE A 498 -3.87 -21.36 -3.42
CA PHE A 498 -5.13 -22.10 -3.37
C PHE A 498 -5.19 -23.18 -4.48
N GLY A 499 -5.68 -24.37 -4.11
CA GLY A 499 -5.82 -25.52 -5.00
C GLY A 499 -4.55 -26.36 -5.22
N SER A 500 -4.72 -27.48 -5.94
CA SER A 500 -3.62 -28.31 -6.44
C SER A 500 -4.09 -29.10 -7.66
N GLY A 501 -3.37 -29.05 -8.77
CA GLY A 501 -3.74 -29.76 -10.01
C GLY A 501 -4.14 -28.82 -11.13
N ALA A 502 -5.21 -29.16 -11.87
CA ALA A 502 -5.66 -28.40 -13.04
C ALA A 502 -6.30 -27.06 -12.67
N ASP A 503 -6.88 -26.96 -11.47
CA ASP A 503 -7.66 -25.82 -10.98
C ASP A 503 -6.79 -24.81 -10.20
N LEU A 504 -5.46 -24.94 -10.30
CA LEU A 504 -4.49 -23.98 -9.78
C LEU A 504 -4.62 -22.66 -10.54
N GLY A 505 -5.10 -21.62 -9.87
CA GLY A 505 -5.22 -20.28 -10.43
C GLY A 505 -6.61 -19.67 -10.38
N GLU A 506 -7.66 -20.44 -10.03
CA GLU A 506 -9.05 -20.00 -10.13
C GLU A 506 -9.63 -19.47 -8.81
N ILE A 507 -10.51 -18.46 -8.89
CA ILE A 507 -11.30 -17.97 -7.75
C ILE A 507 -12.76 -17.87 -8.16
N TYR A 508 -13.66 -18.41 -7.35
CA TYR A 508 -15.09 -18.45 -7.65
C TYR A 508 -15.85 -17.43 -6.81
N LEU A 509 -16.82 -16.75 -7.44
CA LEU A 509 -17.76 -15.85 -6.77
C LEU A 509 -19.16 -16.42 -6.93
N ALA A 510 -19.87 -16.62 -5.83
CA ALA A 510 -21.20 -17.20 -5.84
C ALA A 510 -22.22 -16.23 -5.24
N VAL A 511 -23.37 -16.12 -5.91
CA VAL A 511 -24.54 -15.37 -5.46
C VAL A 511 -25.67 -16.36 -5.17
N ALA A 512 -26.41 -16.11 -4.09
CA ALA A 512 -27.51 -16.96 -3.63
C ALA A 512 -28.69 -16.11 -3.14
N SER A 513 -29.92 -16.59 -3.29
CA SER A 513 -31.14 -15.90 -2.87
C SER A 513 -32.11 -16.83 -2.13
N PRO A 514 -32.36 -16.60 -0.82
CA PRO A 514 -33.24 -17.46 -0.03
C PRO A 514 -34.73 -17.35 -0.39
N ASN A 515 -35.13 -16.45 -1.30
CA ASN A 515 -36.54 -16.13 -1.58
C ASN A 515 -36.84 -16.03 -3.08
N ALA A 516 -37.96 -16.63 -3.49
CA ALA A 516 -38.40 -16.74 -4.88
C ALA A 516 -38.66 -15.39 -5.59
N GLY A 517 -37.79 -15.02 -6.55
CA GLY A 517 -38.07 -14.01 -7.57
C GLY A 517 -36.83 -13.37 -8.19
N PRO A 518 -36.92 -12.81 -9.42
CA PRO A 518 -35.80 -12.16 -10.10
C PRO A 518 -35.34 -10.92 -9.33
N ASN A 519 -34.14 -10.96 -8.74
CA ASN A 519 -33.56 -9.83 -8.03
C ASN A 519 -32.22 -9.42 -8.68
N ALA A 520 -32.13 -8.19 -9.17
CA ALA A 520 -30.91 -7.68 -9.80
C ALA A 520 -29.82 -7.33 -8.78
N TYR A 521 -28.55 -7.49 -9.15
CA TYR A 521 -27.40 -7.09 -8.34
C TYR A 521 -26.26 -6.54 -9.20
N THR A 522 -25.25 -5.99 -8.53
CA THR A 522 -23.97 -5.61 -9.15
C THR A 522 -22.81 -6.10 -8.31
N ILE A 523 -21.84 -6.77 -8.93
CA ILE A 523 -20.52 -7.06 -8.35
C ILE A 523 -19.51 -6.10 -9.00
N ARG A 524 -18.66 -5.45 -8.21
CA ARG A 524 -17.45 -4.78 -8.69
C ARG A 524 -16.23 -5.52 -8.19
N LEU A 525 -15.27 -5.70 -9.09
CA LEU A 525 -14.03 -6.43 -8.83
C LEU A 525 -12.83 -5.56 -9.15
N ASP A 526 -11.92 -5.48 -8.19
CA ASP A 526 -10.55 -5.03 -8.40
C ASP A 526 -9.61 -6.23 -8.23
N ALA A 527 -9.05 -6.68 -9.35
CA ALA A 527 -8.19 -7.84 -9.43
C ALA A 527 -6.97 -7.52 -10.30
N ARG A 528 -5.81 -8.08 -9.94
CA ARG A 528 -4.67 -8.23 -10.85
C ARG A 528 -4.44 -9.70 -11.11
N ILE A 529 -3.97 -10.01 -12.30
CA ILE A 529 -3.17 -11.22 -12.49
C ILE A 529 -1.79 -10.90 -11.88
N GLY A 530 -1.33 -11.74 -10.96
CA GLY A 530 -0.23 -11.48 -10.05
C GLY A 530 1.07 -11.17 -10.78
N ASP A 531 1.72 -10.09 -10.33
CA ASP A 531 2.73 -9.34 -11.09
C ASP A 531 4.13 -9.98 -11.14
N THR A 532 4.18 -11.31 -11.14
CA THR A 532 5.43 -12.08 -11.37
C THR A 532 5.80 -12.19 -12.85
N SER A 533 5.12 -11.41 -13.71
CA SER A 533 4.86 -11.78 -15.10
C SER A 533 5.17 -10.69 -16.15
N TYR A 534 5.82 -9.59 -15.76
CA TYR A 534 6.44 -8.69 -16.74
C TYR A 534 7.93 -8.99 -16.92
N VAL A 535 8.43 -8.73 -18.14
CA VAL A 535 9.86 -8.72 -18.46
C VAL A 535 10.49 -7.46 -17.86
N ALA A 536 10.64 -7.46 -16.53
CA ALA A 536 11.33 -6.39 -15.82
C ALA A 536 12.82 -6.44 -16.15
N VAL A 537 13.26 -5.59 -17.08
CA VAL A 537 14.67 -5.39 -17.47
C VAL A 537 15.42 -4.71 -16.32
N ASN A 538 15.82 -5.53 -15.33
CA ASN A 538 16.49 -5.09 -14.13
C ASN A 538 18.02 -5.08 -14.32
N GLY A 539 18.58 -3.94 -14.73
CA GLY A 539 19.99 -3.63 -14.49
C GLY A 539 20.67 -2.77 -15.56
N THR A 540 21.79 -2.16 -15.17
CA THR A 540 22.59 -1.27 -16.00
C THR A 540 23.27 -2.01 -17.15
N VAL A 541 23.09 -1.49 -18.38
CA VAL A 541 23.97 -1.84 -19.51
C VAL A 541 25.34 -1.24 -19.24
N ASN A 542 26.22 -1.99 -18.57
CA ASN A 542 27.62 -1.61 -18.39
C ASN A 542 28.35 -1.72 -19.74
N GLY A 543 28.39 -0.62 -20.49
CA GLY A 543 29.14 -0.53 -21.74
C GLY A 543 28.93 0.80 -22.45
N LEU A 544 29.97 1.63 -22.50
CA LEU A 544 30.09 2.71 -23.47
C LEU A 544 30.06 2.11 -24.88
N ILE A 545 29.13 2.55 -25.74
CA ILE A 545 29.34 2.49 -27.19
C ILE A 545 30.41 3.54 -27.50
N ASP A 546 31.68 3.12 -27.41
CA ASP A 546 32.85 4.00 -27.42
C ASP A 546 32.86 4.99 -28.60
N VAL A 547 33.20 6.25 -28.35
CA VAL A 547 33.14 7.38 -29.29
C VAL A 547 34.04 7.25 -30.54
N GLY A 548 34.83 6.18 -30.64
CA GLY A 548 35.61 5.83 -31.83
C GLY A 548 34.82 5.10 -32.94
N GLY A 549 34.48 5.82 -34.02
CA GLY A 549 34.22 5.28 -35.37
C GLY A 549 33.06 4.28 -35.54
N PRO A 550 32.83 3.77 -36.77
CA PRO A 550 31.90 2.66 -37.00
C PRO A 550 32.43 1.38 -36.33
N GLY A 551 31.57 0.66 -35.63
CA GLY A 551 31.96 -0.50 -34.83
C GLY A 551 30.77 -1.26 -34.24
N SER A 552 31.06 -2.45 -33.72
CA SER A 552 30.11 -3.41 -33.14
C SER A 552 30.41 -3.61 -31.66
N HIS A 553 29.40 -3.49 -30.81
CA HIS A 553 29.52 -3.64 -29.34
C HIS A 553 28.43 -4.59 -28.81
N THR A 554 28.76 -5.46 -27.86
CA THR A 554 27.78 -6.36 -27.23
C THR A 554 27.39 -5.81 -25.87
N HIS A 555 26.08 -5.71 -25.64
CA HIS A 555 25.48 -5.13 -24.46
C HIS A 555 24.65 -6.18 -23.72
N ARG A 556 24.98 -6.44 -22.46
CA ARG A 556 24.15 -7.26 -21.56
C ARG A 556 22.91 -6.47 -21.19
N ILE A 557 21.74 -7.00 -21.52
CA ILE A 557 20.45 -6.54 -21.02
C ILE A 557 19.97 -7.58 -20.01
N THR A 558 20.00 -7.22 -18.73
CA THR A 558 19.52 -8.03 -17.61
C THR A 558 18.02 -7.84 -17.42
N GLY A 559 17.27 -8.89 -17.05
CA GLY A 559 15.84 -8.81 -16.89
C GLY A 559 15.19 -9.95 -16.10
N ARG A 560 13.93 -10.24 -16.42
CA ARG A 560 13.14 -11.39 -15.94
C ARG A 560 12.30 -11.92 -17.10
N GLY A 561 11.86 -13.18 -17.06
CA GLY A 561 10.90 -13.70 -18.03
C GLY A 561 11.41 -13.90 -19.47
N PHE A 562 12.73 -13.90 -19.72
CA PHE A 562 13.25 -14.38 -21.00
C PHE A 562 13.09 -15.92 -21.07
N SER A 563 12.61 -16.45 -22.20
CA SER A 563 12.39 -17.90 -22.39
C SER A 563 13.02 -18.45 -23.67
N ALA A 564 13.38 -17.57 -24.59
CA ALA A 564 14.06 -17.82 -25.85
C ALA A 564 14.77 -16.53 -26.29
N THR A 565 15.46 -16.55 -27.44
CA THR A 565 16.06 -15.34 -28.02
C THR A 565 14.96 -14.34 -28.44
N PRO A 566 14.89 -13.13 -27.85
CA PRO A 566 13.93 -12.11 -28.25
C PRO A 566 14.38 -11.41 -29.54
N THR A 567 13.42 -10.78 -30.21
CA THR A 567 13.69 -9.75 -31.21
C THR A 567 14.08 -8.47 -30.48
N VAL A 568 15.09 -7.75 -30.95
CA VAL A 568 15.42 -6.41 -30.44
C VAL A 568 15.48 -5.44 -31.62
N THR A 569 14.86 -4.27 -31.47
CA THR A 569 14.88 -3.17 -32.45
C THR A 569 15.43 -1.90 -31.82
N THR A 570 15.72 -0.90 -32.65
CA THR A 570 16.27 0.40 -32.24
C THR A 570 15.57 1.55 -32.97
N SER A 571 15.42 2.71 -32.32
CA SER A 571 14.79 3.89 -32.92
C SER A 571 15.75 4.81 -33.69
N ASP A 572 17.07 4.68 -33.51
CA ASP A 572 18.07 5.43 -34.29
C ASP A 572 18.40 4.66 -35.58
N PRO A 573 18.12 5.19 -36.79
CA PRO A 573 18.45 4.54 -38.05
C PRO A 573 19.97 4.37 -38.28
N ASN A 574 20.81 5.03 -37.48
CA ASN A 574 22.27 4.89 -37.51
C ASN A 574 22.81 3.79 -36.58
N ILE A 575 21.94 3.15 -35.79
CA ILE A 575 22.23 1.94 -35.03
C ILE A 575 21.48 0.79 -35.70
N THR A 576 22.12 -0.37 -35.77
CA THR A 576 21.49 -1.61 -36.24
C THR A 576 21.74 -2.72 -35.24
N VAL A 577 20.66 -3.40 -34.85
CA VAL A 577 20.76 -4.58 -33.97
C VAL A 577 21.36 -5.74 -34.79
N GLY A 578 22.44 -6.31 -34.28
CA GLY A 578 23.09 -7.50 -34.81
C GLY A 578 22.58 -8.76 -34.15
N THR A 579 23.49 -9.60 -33.68
CA THR A 579 23.15 -10.83 -32.94
C THR A 579 22.49 -10.50 -31.60
N VAL A 580 21.30 -11.04 -31.35
CA VAL A 580 20.72 -11.16 -30.02
C VAL A 580 20.94 -12.59 -29.53
N THR A 581 21.45 -12.76 -28.32
CA THR A 581 21.75 -14.06 -27.71
C THR A 581 21.00 -14.18 -26.38
N PHE A 582 20.14 -15.19 -26.26
CA PHE A 582 19.60 -15.58 -24.96
C PHE A 582 20.72 -16.17 -24.10
N VAL A 583 20.91 -15.64 -22.88
CA VAL A 583 21.91 -16.12 -21.92
C VAL A 583 21.24 -16.97 -20.85
N ASP A 584 20.22 -16.42 -20.18
CA ASP A 584 19.35 -17.11 -19.23
C ASP A 584 18.02 -16.36 -19.04
N SER A 585 17.15 -16.83 -18.15
CA SER A 585 15.82 -16.23 -17.90
C SER A 585 15.84 -14.77 -17.43
N SER A 586 17.02 -14.27 -17.07
CA SER A 586 17.29 -12.93 -16.58
C SER A 586 18.39 -12.21 -17.36
N ASN A 587 18.85 -12.73 -18.50
CA ASN A 587 19.94 -12.13 -19.27
C ASN A 587 19.81 -12.39 -20.78
N ILE A 588 19.97 -11.33 -21.58
CA ILE A 588 20.27 -11.43 -23.02
C ILE A 588 21.50 -10.58 -23.36
N ASP A 589 22.28 -10.99 -24.36
CA ASP A 589 23.37 -10.21 -24.94
C ASP A 589 22.92 -9.67 -26.31
N VAL A 590 22.92 -8.34 -26.48
CA VAL A 590 22.51 -7.64 -27.71
C VAL A 590 23.70 -6.97 -28.36
N GLN A 591 24.03 -7.38 -29.58
CA GLN A 591 25.03 -6.71 -30.41
C GLN A 591 24.41 -5.47 -31.07
N LEU A 592 25.04 -4.30 -30.89
CA LEU A 592 24.66 -3.04 -31.52
C LEU A 592 25.77 -2.59 -32.46
N ASN A 593 25.43 -2.35 -33.73
CA ASN A 593 26.37 -1.94 -34.77
C ASN A 593 26.05 -0.52 -35.25
N ARG A 594 27.06 0.36 -35.26
CA ARG A 594 26.92 1.73 -35.77
C ARG A 594 27.18 1.80 -37.27
N THR A 595 26.34 2.53 -37.99
CA THR A 595 26.52 2.82 -39.42
C THR A 595 27.28 4.14 -39.62
N GLY A 596 27.75 4.38 -40.85
CA GLY A 596 28.43 5.63 -41.20
C GLY A 596 27.44 6.81 -41.22
N GLY A 597 27.65 7.79 -40.35
CA GLY A 597 26.71 8.90 -40.11
C GLY A 597 26.20 8.98 -38.68
N PHE A 598 26.46 7.96 -37.85
CA PHE A 598 26.12 7.96 -36.43
C PHE A 598 26.59 9.25 -35.73
N THR A 599 25.63 9.96 -35.14
CA THR A 599 25.85 11.14 -34.31
C THR A 599 25.48 10.75 -32.87
N PRO A 600 26.36 10.96 -31.86
CA PRO A 600 26.03 10.65 -30.47
C PRO A 600 24.72 11.34 -30.05
N GLY A 601 23.76 10.54 -29.62
CA GLY A 601 22.40 10.95 -29.33
C GLY A 601 21.65 9.84 -28.61
N VAL A 602 20.37 10.07 -28.37
CA VAL A 602 19.49 9.13 -27.67
C VAL A 602 18.94 8.10 -28.64
N THR A 603 18.97 6.83 -28.26
CA THR A 603 18.19 5.78 -28.93
C THR A 603 17.32 5.03 -27.93
N THR A 604 16.21 4.50 -28.43
CA THR A 604 15.34 3.55 -27.76
C THR A 604 15.69 2.16 -28.26
N LEU A 605 15.88 1.19 -27.35
CA LEU A 605 15.85 -0.22 -27.68
C LEU A 605 14.46 -0.78 -27.34
N SER A 606 13.91 -1.64 -28.20
CA SER A 606 12.68 -2.37 -27.89
C SER A 606 12.91 -3.86 -27.96
N VAL A 607 12.58 -4.57 -26.89
CA VAL A 607 12.77 -6.02 -26.75
C VAL A 607 11.42 -6.72 -26.81
N THR A 608 11.31 -7.77 -27.63
CA THR A 608 10.06 -8.53 -27.84
C THR A 608 10.33 -10.02 -27.88
N ASN A 609 9.76 -10.76 -26.94
CA ASN A 609 9.86 -12.22 -26.88
C ASN A 609 9.13 -12.88 -28.08
N PRO A 610 9.65 -13.99 -28.63
CA PRO A 610 9.07 -14.65 -29.80
C PRO A 610 7.72 -15.31 -29.48
N ALA A 611 6.81 -15.33 -30.46
CA ALA A 611 5.50 -15.92 -30.31
C ALA A 611 5.58 -17.43 -29.99
N GLY A 612 4.83 -17.87 -28.97
CA GLY A 612 4.76 -19.28 -28.55
C GLY A 612 5.82 -19.75 -27.55
N ALA A 613 6.75 -18.89 -27.11
CA ALA A 613 7.78 -19.24 -26.13
C ALA A 613 7.29 -19.14 -24.67
N GLY A 614 6.12 -19.69 -24.36
CA GLY A 614 5.49 -19.58 -23.04
C GLY A 614 4.78 -18.24 -22.79
N LEU A 615 4.63 -17.87 -21.53
CA LEU A 615 3.68 -16.86 -21.00
C LEU A 615 3.81 -15.42 -21.54
N TYR A 616 4.83 -15.09 -22.35
CA TYR A 616 5.24 -13.72 -22.66
C TYR A 616 5.38 -13.41 -24.15
N ALA A 617 4.50 -13.97 -24.98
CA ALA A 617 4.51 -13.71 -26.43
C ALA A 617 4.06 -12.27 -26.76
N GLY A 618 4.95 -11.46 -27.35
CA GLY A 618 4.57 -10.21 -28.04
C GLY A 618 4.59 -8.89 -27.24
N SER A 619 5.10 -8.87 -26.01
CA SER A 619 5.27 -7.61 -25.24
C SER A 619 6.38 -6.72 -25.82
N ILE A 620 6.21 -5.39 -25.75
CA ILE A 620 7.17 -4.38 -26.26
C ILE A 620 7.57 -3.46 -25.11
N ALA A 621 8.86 -3.38 -24.79
CA ALA A 621 9.43 -2.32 -23.94
C ALA A 621 9.95 -1.14 -24.79
N SER A 622 9.95 0.08 -24.26
CA SER A 622 10.52 1.28 -24.90
C SER A 622 11.16 2.21 -23.86
N TYR A 623 12.33 2.78 -24.15
CA TYR A 623 13.14 3.60 -23.24
C TYR A 623 13.53 4.97 -23.84
N PRO A 624 13.53 6.08 -23.07
CA PRO A 624 14.03 7.39 -23.53
C PRO A 624 15.18 8.04 -22.69
N THR A 625 16.23 8.52 -23.39
CA THR A 625 17.37 9.39 -22.92
C THR A 625 18.54 8.69 -22.17
N ALA A 626 19.77 9.25 -22.01
CA ALA A 626 20.36 10.57 -22.33
C ALA A 626 21.81 10.49 -22.92
N VAL A 627 22.68 11.49 -22.71
CA VAL A 627 24.08 11.65 -23.25
C VAL A 627 24.99 12.39 -22.25
N PRO A 628 26.33 12.21 -22.19
CA PRO A 628 27.18 11.13 -22.70
C PRO A 628 27.28 9.99 -21.67
N VAL A 629 27.52 8.76 -22.13
CA VAL A 629 27.01 7.54 -21.46
C VAL A 629 27.69 7.16 -20.13
N GLU A 630 27.36 7.87 -19.04
CA GLU A 630 26.93 7.21 -17.80
C GLU A 630 25.43 6.93 -17.91
N LEU A 631 25.05 5.65 -17.82
CA LEU A 631 23.65 5.20 -17.86
C LEU A 631 23.14 5.02 -16.43
N SER A 632 22.41 6.02 -15.93
CA SER A 632 21.85 6.04 -14.58
C SER A 632 20.32 6.09 -14.58
N VAL A 633 19.75 4.98 -14.08
CA VAL A 633 18.37 4.83 -13.55
C VAL A 633 17.24 4.72 -14.60
N PHE A 634 16.21 3.95 -14.24
CA PHE A 634 15.05 3.54 -15.03
C PHE A 634 13.75 3.78 -14.25
N THR A 635 12.64 3.94 -14.96
CA THR A 635 11.27 3.67 -14.46
C THR A 635 10.58 2.63 -15.37
N ALA A 636 9.46 2.07 -14.91
CA ALA A 636 8.64 1.11 -15.66
C ALA A 636 7.19 1.61 -15.74
N GLN A 637 6.54 1.35 -16.89
CA GLN A 637 5.08 1.40 -17.06
C GLN A 637 4.56 -0.03 -17.23
#